data_AF-A0A6C0KAH7-F1
#
_entry.id   AF-A0A6C0KAH7-F1
#
_cell.length_a   1.000
_cell.length_b   1.000
_cell.length_c   1.000
_cell.angle_alpha   90.00
_cell.angle_beta   90.00
_cell.angle_gamma   90.00
#
_symmetry.space_group_name_H-M   'P 1'
#
loop_
_entity.id
_entity.type
_entity.pdbx_description
1 polymer ?
#
loop_
_entity_poly.entity_id
_entity_poly.type
_entity_poly.pdbx_seq_one_letter_code
_entity_poly.pdbx_strand_id
1 'polypeptide(L)' 'MDNGFHDIMMAWSEETNSRDIYTMIYDWLTFYKSEIRAKDEVDDIIWRMEQGDEIKLVVEDFVTGERYAKLRKQFSK' A
#
# COMPACT_ATOMS: atom_id res chain seq x y z
N MET A 1 3.06 -15.33 4.11
CA MET A 1 2.74 -13.92 4.41
C MET A 1 4.02 -13.11 4.26
N ASP A 2 3.98 -12.10 3.38
CA ASP A 2 5.02 -11.07 3.30
C ASP A 2 4.93 -10.22 4.58
N ASN A 3 6.04 -10.15 5.33
CA ASN A 3 6.07 -9.42 6.59
C ASN A 3 5.73 -7.94 6.40
N GLY A 4 6.14 -7.30 5.29
CA GLY A 4 5.89 -5.88 5.05
C GLY A 4 4.41 -5.57 4.82
N PHE A 5 3.71 -6.38 4.03
CA PHE A 5 2.27 -6.22 3.84
C PHE A 5 1.50 -6.47 5.15
N HIS A 6 1.91 -7.48 5.93
CA HIS A 6 1.30 -7.75 7.22
C HIS A 6 1.49 -6.57 8.20
N ASP A 7 2.70 -6.03 8.26
CA ASP A 7 3.03 -4.89 9.13
C ASP A 7 2.21 -3.65 8.78
N ILE A 8 1.98 -3.37 7.49
CA ILE A 8 1.11 -2.27 7.04
C ILE A 8 -0.32 -2.47 7.56
N MET A 9 -0.87 -3.68 7.42
CA MET A 9 -2.24 -3.97 7.83
C MET A 9 -2.39 -3.95 9.36
N MET A 10 -1.36 -4.37 10.11
CA MET A 10 -1.32 -4.23 11.56
C MET A 10 -1.26 -2.76 11.98
N ALA A 11 -0.36 -1.97 11.39
CA ALA A 11 -0.23 -0.54 11.70
C ALA A 11 -1.55 0.20 11.49
N TRP A 12 -2.27 -0.13 10.40
CA TRP A 12 -3.63 0.37 10.18
C TRP A 12 -4.60 -0.06 11.28
N SER A 13 -4.60 -1.34 11.67
CA SER A 13 -5.49 -1.87 12.72
C SER A 13 -5.20 -1.27 14.11
N GLU A 14 -3.98 -0.81 14.34
CA GLU A 14 -3.55 -0.18 15.59
C GLU A 14 -3.74 1.36 15.57
N GLU A 15 -4.44 1.89 14.57
CA GLU A 15 -4.68 3.34 14.39
C GLU A 15 -3.38 4.16 14.30
N THR A 16 -2.32 3.56 13.74
CA THR A 16 -1.06 4.24 13.47
C THR A 16 -1.29 5.45 12.55
N ASN A 17 -0.46 6.49 12.72
CA ASN A 17 -0.56 7.70 11.92
C ASN A 17 -0.48 7.38 10.41
N SER A 18 -1.38 7.96 9.62
CA SER A 18 -1.43 7.72 8.17
C SER A 18 -0.12 8.07 7.46
N ARG A 19 0.67 9.02 7.95
CA ARG A 19 2.00 9.33 7.40
C ARG A 19 2.97 8.15 7.57
N ASP A 20 2.96 7.49 8.72
CA ASP A 20 3.86 6.35 8.96
C ASP A 20 3.43 5.16 8.10
N ILE A 21 2.13 4.88 8.05
CA ILE A 21 1.56 3.83 7.18
C ILE A 21 1.89 4.12 5.71
N TYR A 22 1.79 5.38 5.29
CA TYR A 22 2.15 5.80 3.93
C TYR A 22 3.62 5.50 3.60
N THR A 23 4.54 5.81 4.52
CA THR A 23 5.95 5.45 4.35
C THR A 23 6.14 3.94 4.28
N MET A 24 5.46 3.16 5.13
CA MET A 24 5.52 1.69 5.07
C MET A 24 5.03 1.14 3.73
N ILE A 25 3.94 1.69 3.18
CA ILE A 25 3.42 1.31 1.86
C ILE A 25 4.46 1.62 0.78
N TYR A 26 5.06 2.82 0.78
CA TYR A 26 6.06 3.20 -0.21
C TYR A 26 7.31 2.30 -0.16
N ASP A 27 7.83 2.04 1.04
CA ASP A 27 8.99 1.17 1.23
C ASP A 27 8.69 -0.27 0.80
N TRP A 28 7.50 -0.78 1.15
CA TRP A 28 7.05 -2.11 0.72
C TRP A 28 6.92 -2.21 -0.80
N LEU A 29 6.27 -1.24 -1.45
CA LEU A 29 6.09 -1.21 -2.89
C LEU A 29 7.42 -1.14 -3.64
N THR A 30 8.36 -0.33 -3.16
CA THR A 30 9.68 -0.18 -3.79
C THR A 30 10.53 -1.44 -3.62
N PHE A 31 10.47 -2.10 -2.46
CA PHE A 31 11.22 -3.33 -2.19
C PHE A 31 10.68 -4.52 -3.01
N TYR A 32 9.36 -4.71 -3.08
CA TYR A 32 8.74 -5.87 -3.72
C TYR A 32 8.27 -5.62 -5.16
N LYS A 33 8.59 -4.47 -5.77
CA LYS A 33 8.09 -4.07 -7.11
C LYS A 33 8.29 -5.15 -8.17
N SER A 34 9.40 -5.89 -8.12
CA SER A 34 9.73 -6.96 -9.07
C SER A 34 8.88 -8.23 -8.92
N GLU A 35 8.28 -8.44 -7.74
CA GLU A 35 7.48 -9.62 -7.39
C GLU A 35 5.97 -9.39 -7.55
N ILE A 36 5.55 -8.13 -7.65
CA ILE A 36 4.15 -7.75 -7.78
C ILE A 36 3.64 -8.00 -9.21
N ARG A 37 2.54 -8.75 -9.34
CA ARG A 37 1.87 -9.03 -10.62
C ARG A 37 0.87 -7.94 -10.98
N ALA A 38 0.28 -7.29 -10.00
CA ALA A 38 -0.64 -6.16 -10.17
C ALA A 38 0.12 -4.85 -10.49
N LYS A 39 0.91 -4.85 -11.57
CA LYS A 39 1.79 -3.72 -11.93
C LYS A 39 1.04 -2.40 -12.10
N ASP A 40 -0.12 -2.43 -12.75
CA ASP A 40 -0.95 -1.24 -12.95
C ASP A 40 -1.38 -0.59 -11.62
N GLU A 41 -1.69 -1.41 -10.60
CA GLU A 41 -2.09 -0.93 -9.27
C GLU A 41 -0.89 -0.35 -8.51
N VAL A 42 0.31 -0.91 -8.69
CA VAL A 42 1.56 -0.39 -8.11
C VAL A 42 1.95 0.93 -8.75
N ASP A 43 1.92 1.01 -10.08
CA ASP A 43 2.31 2.23 -10.78
C ASP A 43 1.30 3.35 -10.51
N ASP A 44 0.01 3.06 -10.38
CA ASP A 44 -1.02 4.04 -9.98
C ASP A 44 -0.79 4.60 -8.57
N ILE A 45 -0.59 3.74 -7.56
CA ILE A 45 -0.41 4.24 -6.20
C ILE A 45 0.91 5.02 -6.05
N ILE A 46 2.00 4.56 -6.66
CA ILE A 46 3.28 5.31 -6.66
C ILE A 46 3.09 6.66 -7.36
N TRP A 47 2.40 6.70 -8.50
CA TRP A 47 2.13 7.95 -9.20
C TRP A 47 1.35 8.94 -8.32
N ARG A 48 0.30 8.50 -7.62
CA ARG A 48 -0.46 9.35 -6.69
C ARG A 48 0.41 9.88 -5.56
N MET A 49 1.27 9.03 -5.01
CA MET A 49 2.24 9.40 -3.99
C MET A 49 3.21 10.49 -4.48
N GLU A 50 3.66 10.41 -5.73
CA GLU A 50 4.56 11.38 -6.35
C GLU A 50 3.88 12.69 -6.76
N GLN A 51 2.60 12.65 -7.16
CA GLN A 51 1.81 13.85 -7.48
C GLN A 51 1.39 14.65 -6.23
N GLY A 52 1.59 14.10 -5.03
CA GLY A 52 1.24 14.76 -3.78
C GLY A 52 -0.25 14.69 -3.46
N ASP A 53 -0.92 13.60 -3.85
CA ASP A 53 -2.26 13.29 -3.34
C ASP A 53 -2.24 13.29 -1.80
N GLU A 54 -3.39 13.58 -1.19
CA GLU A 54 -3.51 13.60 0.27
C GLU A 54 -3.15 12.23 0.87
N ILE A 55 -2.14 12.21 1.75
CA ILE A 55 -1.61 11.01 2.42
C ILE A 55 -2.73 10.10 2.95
N LYS A 56 -3.70 10.69 3.65
CA LYS A 56 -4.79 9.94 4.27
C LYS A 56 -5.65 9.22 3.22
N LEU A 57 -5.97 9.89 2.11
CA LEU A 57 -6.76 9.30 1.03
C LEU A 57 -6.01 8.16 0.33
N VAL A 58 -4.69 8.32 0.10
CA VAL A 58 -3.86 7.27 -0.49
C VAL A 58 -3.84 6.03 0.41
N VAL A 59 -3.68 6.22 1.73
CA VAL A 59 -3.69 5.12 2.71
C VAL A 59 -5.06 4.44 2.78
N GLU A 60 -6.15 5.20 2.89
CA GLU A 60 -7.50 4.65 2.97
C GLU A 60 -7.85 3.84 1.72
N ASP A 61 -7.54 4.37 0.53
CA ASP A 61 -7.71 3.65 -0.73
C ASP A 61 -6.84 2.38 -0.78
N PHE A 62 -5.58 2.44 -0.34
CA PHE A 62 -4.70 1.28 -0.30
C PHE A 62 -5.26 0.16 0.58
N VAL A 63 -5.70 0.47 1.79
CA VAL A 63 -6.13 -0.53 2.77
C VAL A 63 -7.53 -1.07 2.45
N THR A 64 -8.47 -0.18 2.09
CA THR A 64 -9.89 -0.53 1.99
C THR A 64 -10.49 -0.35 0.60
N GLY A 65 -9.91 0.53 -0.21
CA GLY A 65 -10.45 0.89 -1.53
C GLY A 65 -10.39 -0.27 -2.53
N GLU A 66 -11.42 -0.39 -3.37
CA GLU A 66 -11.49 -1.41 -4.43
C GLU A 66 -10.39 -1.26 -5.48
N ARG A 67 -9.85 -0.04 -5.63
CA ARG A 67 -8.79 0.30 -6.60
C ARG A 67 -7.55 -0.60 -6.48
N TYR A 68 -7.18 -1.01 -5.27
CA TYR A 68 -5.98 -1.81 -5.01
C TYR A 68 -6.29 -3.23 -4.52
N ALA A 69 -7.50 -3.72 -4.81
CA ALA A 69 -7.95 -5.01 -4.31
C ALA A 69 -7.16 -6.20 -4.88
N LYS A 70 -6.64 -6.13 -6.12
CA LYS A 70 -5.86 -7.25 -6.68
C LYS A 70 -4.47 -7.31 -6.05
N LEU A 71 -3.86 -6.15 -5.81
CA LEU A 71 -2.61 -6.01 -5.08
C LEU A 71 -2.74 -6.61 -3.69
N ARG A 72 -3.76 -6.22 -2.90
CA ARG A 72 -4.00 -6.82 -1.58
C ARG A 72 -4.22 -8.33 -1.64
N LYS A 73 -5.01 -8.83 -2.60
CA LYS A 73 -5.29 -10.26 -2.76
C LYS A 73 -4.05 -11.09 -3.09
N GLN A 74 -3.05 -10.50 -3.75
CA GLN A 74 -1.81 -11.20 -4.07
C GLN A 74 -1.01 -11.58 -2.81
N PHE A 75 -1.04 -10.73 -1.78
CA PHE A 75 -0.22 -10.86 -0.56
C PHE A 75 -1.01 -11.35 0.66
N SER A 76 -2.33 -11.48 0.54
CA SER A 76 -3.20 -12.04 1.58
C SER A 76 -3.21 -13.58 1.64
N LYS A 77 -2.25 -14.26 1.01
CA LYS A 77 -2.15 -15.73 0.95
C LYS A 77 -1.04 -16.30 1.84
#